data_AF-A0A8B8BND4-F1
#
_entry.id   AF-A0A8B8BND4-F1
#
_cell.length_a   1.000
_cell.length_b   1.000
_cell.length_c   1.000
_cell.angle_alpha   90.00
_cell.angle_beta   90.00
_cell.angle_gamma   90.00
#
_symmetry.space_group_name_H-M   'P 1'
#
loop_
_entity.id
_entity.type
_entity.pdbx_description
1 polymer ?
#
loop_
_entity_poly.entity_id
_entity_poly.type
_entity_poly.pdbx_seq_one_letter_code
_entity_poly.pdbx_strand_id
1 'polypeptide(L)'
;MKNINICPRNQTEVEWASGILGCSSDVYGNNQYMCLPNAEKTSLVQFCVDGLMEMKEEGNCLSVFEGNLITESCKHFLFGCPDKPWRSHEFYKYPACQAINIRDKCYRLDPSCPTGYDKNNETILDVSEIKDPNVVIYSVLGAMIVLLVTIIVFLLWERHKLKKDFTNQEEKQDITELLEEQIGFLGNNGCQNGGSTFFSGDEKKKNNITVIIQ
;
A
#
# COMPACT_ATOMS: atom_id res chain seq x y z
N MET A 1 5.76 27.28 28.52
CA MET A 1 5.30 25.92 28.17
C MET A 1 3.79 25.85 28.15
N LYS A 2 3.21 25.09 27.21
CA LYS A 2 1.75 24.86 27.11
C LYS A 2 1.47 23.37 26.92
N ASN A 3 0.53 22.82 27.69
CA ASN A 3 0.06 21.45 27.52
C ASN A 3 -0.72 21.29 26.22
N ILE A 4 -0.49 20.18 25.52
CA ILE A 4 -1.22 19.80 24.31
C ILE A 4 -1.48 18.29 24.29
N ASN A 5 -2.36 17.86 23.37
CA ASN A 5 -2.73 16.45 23.26
C ASN A 5 -1.92 15.69 22.21
N ILE A 6 -1.40 16.39 21.19
CA ILE A 6 -0.72 15.78 20.03
C ILE A 6 0.44 16.69 19.62
N CYS A 7 1.65 16.14 19.56
CA CYS A 7 2.81 16.81 18.98
C CYS A 7 2.80 16.77 17.45
N PRO A 8 3.42 17.75 16.78
CA PRO A 8 3.65 17.72 15.33
C PRO A 8 4.30 16.43 14.84
N ARG A 9 3.83 15.94 13.69
CA ARG A 9 4.30 14.69 13.06
C ARG A 9 5.21 14.91 11.85
N ASN A 10 5.31 16.14 11.37
CA ASN A 10 6.12 16.50 10.21
C ASN A 10 6.64 17.94 10.35
N GLN A 11 7.57 18.30 9.47
CA GLN A 11 8.22 19.62 9.46
C GLN A 11 7.22 20.77 9.27
N THR A 12 6.23 20.62 8.39
CA THR A 12 5.21 21.66 8.14
C THR A 12 4.40 21.96 9.39
N GLU A 13 3.99 20.94 10.15
CA GLU A 13 3.29 21.12 11.42
C GLU A 13 4.18 21.78 12.49
N VAL A 14 5.48 21.48 12.51
CA VAL A 14 6.45 22.13 13.39
C VAL A 14 6.55 23.61 13.09
N GLU A 15 6.71 23.98 11.82
CA GLU A 15 6.80 25.38 11.38
C GLU A 15 5.52 26.16 11.70
N TRP A 16 4.36 25.56 11.45
CA TRP A 16 3.07 26.15 11.78
C TRP A 16 2.89 26.36 13.29
N ALA A 17 3.18 25.32 14.10
CA ALA A 17 3.07 25.41 15.55
C ALA A 17 4.08 26.41 16.15
N SER A 18 5.29 26.46 15.60
CA SER A 18 6.33 27.45 15.93
C SER A 18 5.84 28.87 15.66
N GLY A 19 5.25 29.12 14.49
CA GLY A 19 4.73 30.43 14.12
C GLY A 19 3.60 30.90 15.04
N ILE A 20 2.70 30.00 15.43
CA ILE A 20 1.62 30.30 16.38
C ILE A 20 2.18 30.63 17.78
N LEU A 21 3.22 29.91 18.21
CA LEU A 21 3.82 30.11 19.53
C LEU A 21 4.82 31.29 19.55
N GLY A 22 5.22 31.79 18.38
CA GLY A 22 6.20 32.86 18.23
C GLY A 22 7.65 32.44 18.53
N CYS A 23 8.00 31.16 18.31
CA CYS A 23 9.37 30.71 18.50
C CYS A 23 10.31 31.25 17.41
N SER A 24 11.52 31.61 17.79
CA SER A 24 12.60 32.02 16.89
C SER A 24 13.35 30.82 16.31
N SER A 25 14.39 31.10 15.53
CA SER A 25 15.39 30.12 15.13
C SER A 25 16.70 30.37 15.88
N ASP A 26 17.49 29.33 16.07
CA ASP A 26 18.85 29.47 16.61
C ASP A 26 19.79 30.16 15.60
N VAL A 27 21.05 30.37 16.00
CA VAL A 27 22.06 31.05 15.16
C VAL A 27 22.39 30.32 13.86
N TYR A 28 22.00 29.05 13.73
CA TYR A 28 22.18 28.22 12.54
C TYR A 28 20.88 28.09 11.72
N GLY A 29 19.82 28.79 12.12
CA GLY A 29 18.52 28.77 11.43
C GLY A 29 17.62 27.59 11.83
N ASN A 30 17.99 26.79 12.84
CA ASN A 30 17.14 25.69 13.29
C ASN A 30 15.96 26.22 14.11
N ASN A 31 14.77 25.71 13.84
CA ASN A 31 13.56 26.10 14.55
C ASN A 31 13.68 25.78 16.06
N GLN A 32 13.42 26.77 16.92
CA GLN A 32 13.53 26.60 18.38
C GLN A 32 12.28 25.99 19.05
N TYR A 33 11.23 25.71 18.28
CA TYR A 33 10.04 25.03 18.78
C TYR A 33 10.34 23.57 19.12
N MET A 34 9.85 23.13 20.28
CA MET A 34 9.81 21.74 20.67
C MET A 34 8.43 21.33 21.17
N CYS A 35 8.09 20.07 20.91
CA CYS A 35 6.99 19.39 21.58
C CYS A 35 7.46 18.05 22.10
N LEU A 36 7.41 17.87 23.42
CA LEU A 36 7.96 16.71 24.10
C LEU A 36 7.03 16.27 25.23
N PRO A 37 7.09 15.00 25.65
CA PRO A 37 6.49 14.58 26.91
C PRO A 37 7.20 15.25 28.09
N ASN A 38 6.48 15.48 29.18
CA ASN A 38 7.12 15.78 30.46
C ASN A 38 7.76 14.50 31.05
N ALA A 39 8.68 14.67 32.00
CA ALA A 39 9.40 13.56 32.63
C ALA A 39 8.45 12.54 33.27
N GLU A 40 7.37 13.02 33.89
CA GLU A 40 6.35 12.19 34.54
C GLU A 40 5.43 11.45 33.55
N LYS A 41 5.55 11.71 32.25
CA LYS A 41 4.71 11.14 31.18
C LYS A 41 3.21 11.37 31.43
N THR A 42 2.86 12.48 32.08
CA THR A 42 1.48 12.88 32.38
C THR A 42 0.91 13.85 31.34
N SER A 43 1.74 14.52 30.54
CA SER A 43 1.30 15.38 29.45
C SER A 43 2.36 15.53 28.35
N LEU A 44 1.92 15.99 27.18
CA LEU A 44 2.80 16.57 26.16
C LEU A 44 2.81 18.09 26.33
N VAL A 45 3.99 18.69 26.21
CA VAL A 45 4.18 20.13 26.32
C VAL A 45 4.85 20.68 25.07
N GLN A 46 4.35 21.81 24.60
CA GLN A 46 5.04 22.62 23.58
C GLN A 46 5.63 23.89 24.17
N PHE A 47 6.78 24.31 23.64
CA PHE A 47 7.53 25.47 24.11
C PHE A 47 8.62 25.87 23.11
N CYS A 48 9.15 27.08 23.29
CA CYS A 48 10.35 27.54 22.60
C CYS A 48 11.55 27.25 23.51
N VAL A 49 12.62 26.71 22.93
CA VAL A 49 13.91 26.51 23.60
C VAL A 49 14.80 27.71 23.33
N ASP A 50 15.33 28.30 24.39
CA ASP A 50 16.33 29.35 24.26
C ASP A 50 17.71 28.73 23.99
N GLY A 51 18.46 29.30 23.03
CA GLY A 51 19.83 28.88 22.74
C GLY A 51 19.97 27.94 21.54
N LEU A 52 21.01 27.10 21.57
CA LEU A 52 21.39 26.24 20.44
C LEU A 52 20.63 24.92 20.45
N MET A 53 20.17 24.50 19.27
CA MET A 53 19.57 23.17 19.10
C MET A 53 20.67 22.10 19.02
N GLU A 54 20.86 21.38 20.13
CA GLU A 54 21.94 20.41 20.30
C GLU A 54 21.72 19.09 19.55
N MET A 55 22.82 18.42 19.24
CA MET A 55 22.85 17.01 18.86
C MET A 55 22.54 16.15 20.08
N LYS A 56 21.73 15.12 19.88
CA LYS A 56 21.37 14.11 20.87
C LYS A 56 21.93 12.75 20.45
N GLU A 57 22.33 11.98 21.44
CA GLU A 57 22.85 10.64 21.25
C GLU A 57 21.75 9.69 20.76
N GLU A 58 22.16 8.67 20.02
CA GLU A 58 21.28 7.56 19.64
C GLU A 58 20.76 6.81 20.88
N GLY A 59 19.66 6.09 20.72
CA GLY A 59 19.08 5.26 21.75
C GLY A 59 18.38 6.04 22.87
N ASN A 60 18.13 7.34 22.65
CA ASN A 60 17.53 8.21 23.66
C ASN A 60 16.40 9.09 23.11
N CYS A 61 15.34 9.22 23.91
CA CYS A 61 14.28 10.20 23.72
C CYS A 61 14.53 11.45 24.58
N LEU A 62 13.92 12.57 24.18
CA LEU A 62 13.89 13.79 24.99
C LEU A 62 12.58 13.90 25.77
N SER A 63 12.67 14.41 26.99
CA SER A 63 11.52 14.84 27.77
C SER A 63 11.83 16.11 28.57
N VAL A 64 10.83 16.67 29.24
CA VAL A 64 10.95 17.94 29.96
C VAL A 64 10.75 17.74 31.45
N PHE A 65 11.70 18.22 32.25
CA PHE A 65 11.57 18.29 33.71
C PHE A 65 11.86 19.70 34.21
N GLU A 66 10.90 20.33 34.87
CA GLU A 66 11.05 21.68 35.47
C GLU A 66 11.63 22.73 34.49
N GLY A 67 11.22 22.67 33.22
CA GLY A 67 11.71 23.59 32.18
C GLY A 67 13.02 23.19 31.51
N ASN A 68 13.70 22.14 32.01
CA ASN A 68 14.93 21.63 31.43
C ASN A 68 14.67 20.42 30.53
N LEU A 69 15.47 20.31 29.47
CA LEU A 69 15.50 19.11 28.63
C LEU A 69 16.26 18.01 29.35
N ILE A 70 15.64 16.85 29.47
CA ILE A 70 16.25 15.62 29.97
C ILE A 70 16.21 14.55 28.89
N THR A 71 17.14 13.61 29.01
CA THR A 71 17.33 12.52 28.06
C THR A 71 17.06 11.20 28.76
N GLU A 72 16.25 10.34 28.14
CA GLU A 72 15.89 9.03 28.69
C GLU A 72 16.14 7.95 27.63
N SER A 73 16.73 6.82 28.04
CA SER A 73 17.00 5.74 27.09
C SER A 73 15.71 5.09 26.61
N CYS A 74 15.60 4.91 25.30
CA CYS A 74 14.49 4.22 24.64
C CYS A 74 14.91 2.91 23.97
N LYS A 75 16.11 2.39 24.27
CA LYS A 75 16.67 1.18 23.62
C LYS A 75 15.81 -0.07 23.83
N HIS A 76 14.99 -0.07 24.86
CA HIS A 76 14.05 -1.14 25.16
C HIS A 76 12.75 -1.04 24.34
N PHE A 77 12.50 0.06 23.61
CA PHE A 77 11.31 0.20 22.78
C PHE A 77 11.25 -0.92 21.74
N LEU A 78 10.04 -1.37 21.44
CA LEU A 78 9.79 -2.33 20.36
C LEU A 78 10.27 -1.79 19.01
N PHE A 79 10.07 -0.49 18.75
CA PHE A 79 10.55 0.21 17.56
C PHE A 79 10.47 1.74 17.72
N GLY A 80 11.13 2.47 16.82
CA GLY A 80 11.02 3.93 16.70
C GLY A 80 11.92 4.75 17.63
N CYS A 81 12.80 4.10 18.40
CA CYS A 81 13.89 4.77 19.12
C CYS A 81 14.98 5.22 18.12
N PRO A 82 15.59 6.41 18.28
CA PRO A 82 16.65 6.87 17.37
C PRO A 82 17.82 5.88 17.31
N ASP A 83 18.21 5.47 16.11
CA ASP A 83 19.29 4.53 15.85
C ASP A 83 20.63 5.22 15.55
N LYS A 84 20.62 6.56 15.41
CA LYS A 84 21.76 7.41 15.10
C LYS A 84 21.69 8.71 15.88
N PRO A 85 22.81 9.42 16.07
CA PRO A 85 22.79 10.78 16.59
C PRO A 85 21.88 11.68 15.74
N TRP A 86 21.08 12.52 16.40
CA TRP A 86 20.02 13.30 15.77
C TRP A 86 19.93 14.70 16.37
N ARG A 87 19.31 15.65 15.68
CA ARG A 87 19.16 17.03 16.19
C ARG A 87 17.86 17.17 16.97
N SER A 88 17.90 17.86 18.12
CA SER A 88 16.71 18.03 18.98
C SER A 88 15.51 18.63 18.24
N HIS A 89 15.71 19.59 17.32
CA HIS A 89 14.64 20.18 16.52
C HIS A 89 13.94 19.19 15.56
N GLU A 90 14.55 18.03 15.31
CA GLU A 90 14.00 16.95 14.49
C GLU A 90 13.19 15.92 15.32
N PHE A 91 12.76 16.30 16.53
CA PHE A 91 11.99 15.43 17.44
C PHE A 91 10.75 14.80 16.78
N TYR A 92 10.15 15.47 15.79
CA TYR A 92 8.98 14.98 15.04
C TYR A 92 9.28 13.72 14.21
N LYS A 93 10.55 13.44 13.88
CA LYS A 93 10.97 12.22 13.19
C LYS A 93 10.85 10.97 14.06
N TYR A 94 10.73 11.13 15.38
CA TYR A 94 10.68 10.04 16.34
C TYR A 94 9.34 10.01 17.09
N PRO A 95 8.23 9.63 16.41
CA PRO A 95 6.90 9.64 17.00
C PRO A 95 6.75 8.70 18.21
N ALA A 96 7.59 7.65 18.30
CA ALA A 96 7.65 6.77 19.47
C ALA A 96 8.07 7.51 20.75
N CYS A 97 8.97 8.48 20.64
CA CYS A 97 9.40 9.34 21.75
C CYS A 97 8.35 10.36 22.19
N GLN A 98 7.23 10.48 21.46
CA GLN A 98 6.10 11.33 21.82
C GLN A 98 4.89 10.50 22.29
N ALA A 99 4.92 9.19 22.05
CA ALA A 99 3.80 8.31 22.30
C ALA A 99 3.80 7.86 23.76
N ILE A 100 3.09 8.59 24.63
CA ILE A 100 2.97 8.28 26.06
C ILE A 100 1.59 7.71 26.41
N ASN A 101 1.56 6.84 27.41
CA ASN A 101 0.36 6.44 28.14
C ASN A 101 0.30 7.28 29.42
N ILE A 102 -0.63 8.23 29.46
CA ILE A 102 -0.78 9.18 30.57
C ILE A 102 -1.28 8.48 31.84
N ARG A 103 -2.06 7.39 31.70
CA ARG A 103 -2.59 6.63 32.84
C ARG A 103 -1.48 5.88 33.57
N ASP A 104 -0.68 5.16 32.80
CA ASP A 104 0.37 4.27 33.32
C ASP A 104 1.74 4.96 33.38
N LYS A 105 1.82 6.24 32.96
CA LYS A 105 3.00 7.11 33.03
C LYS A 105 4.25 6.52 32.36
N CYS A 106 4.07 5.96 31.18
CA CYS A 106 5.13 5.28 30.43
C CYS A 106 5.04 5.56 28.92
N TYR A 107 6.10 5.22 28.19
CA TYR A 107 6.07 5.25 26.73
C TYR A 107 5.30 4.06 26.18
N ARG A 108 4.39 4.26 25.22
CA ARG A 108 3.54 3.20 24.66
C ARG A 108 4.34 2.08 23.98
N LEU A 109 5.55 2.38 23.55
CA LEU A 109 6.42 1.47 22.80
C LEU A 109 7.40 0.74 23.73
N ASP A 110 7.45 1.12 25.02
CA ASP A 110 8.21 0.42 26.04
C ASP A 110 7.48 -0.89 26.41
N PRO A 111 8.12 -2.06 26.30
CA PRO A 111 7.54 -3.35 26.68
C PRO A 111 7.09 -3.42 28.15
N SER A 112 7.65 -2.59 29.03
CA SER A 112 7.23 -2.49 30.43
C SER A 112 5.93 -1.70 30.62
N CYS A 113 5.54 -0.90 29.61
CA CYS A 113 4.33 -0.10 29.66
C CYS A 113 3.12 -1.02 29.45
N PRO A 114 2.16 -1.04 30.40
CA PRO A 114 0.96 -1.84 30.25
C PRO A 114 0.23 -1.47 28.95
N THR A 115 0.10 -2.44 28.05
CA THR A 115 -0.98 -2.41 27.08
C THR A 115 -2.25 -2.59 27.91
N GLY A 116 -3.35 -1.90 27.61
CA GLY A 116 -4.60 -1.98 28.37
C GLY A 116 -5.30 -3.35 28.34
N TYR A 117 -4.54 -4.44 28.19
CA TYR A 117 -4.94 -5.84 28.27
C TYR A 117 -5.12 -6.25 29.73
N ASP A 118 -6.38 -6.27 30.17
CA ASP A 118 -6.81 -7.18 31.23
C ASP A 118 -6.58 -8.62 30.74
N LYS A 119 -5.91 -9.44 31.56
CA LYS A 119 -5.50 -10.83 31.25
C LYS A 119 -6.65 -11.83 31.08
N ASN A 120 -7.89 -11.36 30.93
CA ASN A 120 -9.10 -12.20 30.90
C ASN A 120 -9.72 -12.33 29.50
N ASN A 121 -9.12 -11.70 28.48
CA ASN A 121 -9.68 -11.67 27.14
C ASN A 121 -8.51 -11.78 26.17
N GLU A 122 -8.22 -13.02 25.79
CA GLU A 122 -7.44 -13.35 24.62
C GLU A 122 -8.15 -12.74 23.41
N THR A 123 -7.64 -11.61 22.95
CA THR A 123 -7.93 -11.10 21.63
C THR A 123 -6.61 -10.63 21.06
N ILE A 124 -6.48 -10.80 19.76
CA ILE A 124 -5.24 -10.61 19.04
C ILE A 124 -4.86 -9.13 19.10
N LEU A 125 -3.56 -8.89 19.19
CA LEU A 125 -2.89 -7.63 18.94
C LEU A 125 -3.43 -7.01 17.64
N ASP A 126 -4.45 -6.17 17.76
CA ASP A 126 -4.74 -5.20 16.71
C ASP A 126 -3.62 -4.17 16.84
N VAL A 127 -2.51 -4.44 16.15
CA VAL A 127 -1.54 -3.43 15.72
C VAL A 127 -2.42 -2.36 15.15
N SER A 128 -2.63 -1.28 15.91
CA SER A 128 -3.50 -0.14 15.60
C SER A 128 -3.67 -0.08 14.10
N GLU A 129 -4.79 -0.66 13.64
CA GLU A 129 -5.14 -0.64 12.23
C GLU A 129 -5.04 0.83 11.89
N ILE A 130 -4.07 1.18 11.03
CA ILE A 130 -3.91 2.53 10.55
C ILE A 130 -5.17 2.79 9.75
N LYS A 131 -6.24 3.22 10.44
CA LYS A 131 -7.44 3.80 9.85
C LYS A 131 -7.09 5.23 9.42
N ASP A 132 -6.00 5.37 8.69
CA ASP A 132 -5.89 6.46 7.76
C ASP A 132 -6.88 6.12 6.64
N PRO A 133 -7.90 6.96 6.37
CA PRO A 133 -8.86 6.68 5.31
C PRO A 133 -8.17 6.43 3.96
N ASN A 134 -6.98 7.00 3.78
CA ASN A 134 -6.15 6.82 2.60
C ASN A 134 -5.62 5.39 2.46
N VAL A 135 -5.21 4.72 3.55
CA VAL A 135 -4.66 3.35 3.51
C VAL A 135 -5.73 2.33 3.12
N VAL A 136 -6.94 2.49 3.65
CA VAL A 136 -8.09 1.65 3.27
C VAL A 136 -8.44 1.84 1.79
N ILE A 137 -8.43 3.09 1.30
CA ILE A 137 -8.67 3.41 -0.11
C ILE A 137 -7.63 2.74 -1.03
N TYR A 138 -6.33 2.82 -0.70
CA TYR A 138 -5.29 2.19 -1.51
C TYR A 138 -5.39 0.66 -1.52
N SER A 139 -5.75 0.04 -0.39
CA SER A 139 -5.95 -1.41 -0.32
C SER A 139 -7.09 -1.89 -1.22
N VAL A 140 -8.22 -1.17 -1.22
CA VAL A 140 -9.38 -1.51 -2.05
C VAL A 140 -9.07 -1.29 -3.54
N LEU A 141 -8.40 -0.18 -3.89
CA LEU A 141 -8.00 0.11 -5.27
C LEU A 141 -7.03 -0.95 -5.82
N GLY A 142 -6.08 -1.40 -5.01
CA GLY A 142 -5.14 -2.46 -5.39
C GLY A 142 -5.85 -3.78 -5.72
N ALA A 143 -6.78 -4.20 -4.88
CA ALA A 143 -7.55 -5.43 -5.11
C ALA A 143 -8.37 -5.38 -6.41
N MET A 144 -8.98 -4.23 -6.72
CA MET A 144 -9.77 -4.06 -7.94
C MET A 144 -8.90 -4.15 -9.21
N ILE A 145 -7.69 -3.58 -9.20
CA ILE A 145 -6.77 -3.64 -10.34
C ILE A 145 -6.32 -5.09 -10.59
N VAL A 146 -5.99 -5.84 -9.53
CA VAL A 146 -5.59 -7.25 -9.66
C VAL A 146 -6.70 -8.08 -10.28
N LEU A 147 -7.95 -7.91 -9.83
CA LEU A 147 -9.10 -8.60 -10.41
C LEU A 147 -9.29 -8.28 -11.90
N LEU A 148 -9.20 -7.01 -12.30
CA LEU A 148 -9.30 -6.62 -13.71
C LEU A 148 -8.21 -7.26 -14.57
N VAL A 149 -6.95 -7.27 -14.10
CA VAL A 149 -5.84 -7.91 -14.81
C VAL A 149 -6.09 -9.42 -14.96
N THR A 150 -6.55 -10.10 -13.90
CA THR A 150 -6.85 -11.54 -13.98
C THR A 150 -7.95 -11.86 -14.98
N ILE A 151 -9.00 -11.04 -15.04
CA ILE A 151 -10.09 -11.20 -16.02
C ILE A 151 -9.57 -10.99 -17.45
N ILE A 152 -8.77 -9.94 -17.68
CA ILE A 152 -8.19 -9.69 -19.00
C ILE A 152 -7.30 -10.86 -19.44
N VAL A 153 -6.44 -11.37 -18.56
CA VAL A 153 -5.60 -12.55 -18.85
C VAL A 153 -6.47 -13.77 -19.15
N PHE A 154 -7.53 -14.00 -18.39
CA PHE A 154 -8.46 -15.10 -18.63
C PHE A 154 -9.16 -14.96 -19.99
N LEU A 155 -9.68 -13.78 -20.34
CA LEU A 155 -10.33 -13.51 -21.62
C LEU A 155 -9.36 -13.65 -22.81
N LEU A 156 -8.10 -13.21 -22.64
CA LEU A 156 -7.06 -13.40 -23.64
C LEU A 156 -6.68 -14.87 -23.78
N TRP A 157 -6.63 -15.62 -22.68
CA TRP A 157 -6.36 -17.06 -22.69
C TRP A 157 -7.51 -17.82 -23.37
N GLU A 158 -8.75 -17.49 -23.08
CA GLU A 158 -9.93 -18.10 -23.71
C GLU A 158 -9.96 -17.82 -25.22
N ARG A 159 -9.67 -16.57 -25.63
CA ARG A 159 -9.52 -16.20 -27.04
C ARG A 159 -8.37 -16.95 -27.72
N HIS A 160 -7.26 -17.15 -27.03
CA HIS A 160 -6.13 -17.91 -27.57
C HIS A 160 -6.42 -19.40 -27.67
N LYS A 161 -7.19 -19.96 -26.73
CA LYS A 161 -7.66 -21.35 -26.77
C LYS A 161 -8.57 -21.57 -27.98
N LEU A 162 -9.54 -20.70 -28.20
CA LEU A 162 -10.43 -20.77 -29.36
C LEU A 162 -9.65 -20.68 -30.68
N LYS A 163 -8.66 -19.79 -30.79
CA LYS A 163 -7.81 -19.71 -31.99
C LYS A 163 -7.02 -21.00 -32.25
N LYS A 164 -6.49 -21.64 -31.20
CA LYS A 164 -5.80 -22.93 -31.33
C LYS A 164 -6.72 -24.03 -31.84
N ASP A 165 -7.97 -24.06 -31.37
CA ASP A 165 -8.94 -25.07 -31.81
C ASP A 165 -9.30 -24.91 -33.30
N PHE A 166 -9.40 -23.67 -33.81
CA PHE A 166 -9.61 -23.41 -35.25
C PHE A 166 -8.38 -23.79 -36.10
N THR A 167 -7.15 -23.43 -35.69
CA THR A 167 -5.94 -23.79 -36.43
C THR A 167 -5.68 -25.30 -36.47
N ASN A 168 -5.96 -26.00 -35.37
CA ASN A 168 -5.85 -27.47 -35.33
C ASN A 168 -6.89 -28.17 -36.21
N GLN A 169 -8.05 -27.52 -36.47
CA GLN A 169 -9.10 -28.07 -37.33
C GLN A 169 -8.77 -27.89 -38.81
N GLU A 170 -8.22 -26.74 -39.22
CA GLU A 170 -7.73 -26.52 -40.59
C GLU A 170 -6.55 -27.45 -40.93
N GLU A 171 -5.57 -27.61 -40.04
CA GLU A 171 -4.43 -28.51 -40.24
C GLU A 171 -4.87 -29.98 -40.39
N LYS A 172 -5.91 -30.39 -39.66
CA LYS A 172 -6.45 -31.76 -39.76
C LYS A 172 -7.24 -31.98 -41.04
N GLN A 173 -7.85 -30.93 -41.60
CA GLN A 173 -8.63 -31.01 -42.84
C GLN A 173 -7.69 -31.11 -44.06
N ASP A 174 -6.61 -30.33 -44.10
CA ASP A 174 -5.57 -30.41 -45.15
C ASP A 174 -4.84 -31.77 -45.15
N ILE A 175 -4.51 -32.31 -43.98
CA ILE A 175 -3.87 -33.64 -43.88
C ILE A 175 -4.83 -34.76 -44.35
N THR A 176 -6.13 -34.61 -44.12
CA THR A 176 -7.14 -35.59 -44.57
C THR A 176 -7.34 -35.52 -46.10
N GLU A 177 -7.32 -34.31 -46.67
CA GLU A 177 -7.43 -34.08 -48.12
C GLU A 177 -6.19 -34.62 -48.88
N LEU A 178 -4.98 -34.44 -48.33
CA LEU A 178 -3.74 -35.02 -48.87
C LEU A 178 -3.71 -36.57 -48.80
N LEU A 179 -4.40 -37.16 -47.82
CA LEU A 179 -4.51 -38.62 -47.70
C LEU A 179 -5.53 -39.20 -48.68
N GLU A 180 -6.63 -38.49 -48.96
CA GLU A 180 -7.62 -38.90 -49.97
C GLU A 180 -7.08 -38.80 -51.41
N GLU A 181 -6.22 -37.81 -51.71
CA GLU A 181 -5.56 -37.69 -53.02
C GLU A 181 -4.64 -38.89 -53.33
N GLN A 182 -3.96 -39.44 -52.31
CA GLN A 182 -3.10 -40.62 -52.45
C GLN A 182 -3.90 -41.93 -52.63
N ILE A 183 -5.09 -42.03 -52.04
CA ILE A 183 -5.94 -43.23 -52.13
C ILE A 183 -6.75 -43.25 -53.45
N GLY A 184 -7.05 -42.07 -54.01
CA GLY A 184 -7.76 -41.93 -55.30
C GLY A 184 -7.02 -42.46 -56.53
N PHE A 185 -5.70 -42.65 -56.47
CA PHE A 185 -4.91 -43.13 -57.61
C PHE A 185 -4.95 -44.68 -57.80
N LEU A 186 -5.51 -45.43 -56.84
CA LEU A 186 -5.57 -46.90 -56.90
C LEU A 186 -6.99 -47.46 -57.13
N GLY A 187 -8.01 -46.62 -57.29
CA GLY A 187 -9.41 -47.05 -57.41
C GLY A 187 -10.08 -46.71 -58.74
N ASN A 188 -10.13 -47.69 -59.65
CA ASN A 188 -11.05 -47.84 -60.80
C ASN A 188 -10.89 -46.84 -61.99
N ASN A 189 -10.60 -47.24 -63.24
CA ASN A 189 -10.98 -48.43 -64.02
C ASN A 189 -12.45 -48.84 -63.82
N GLY A 190 -13.38 -48.22 -64.55
CA GLY A 190 -14.77 -48.67 -64.60
C GLY A 190 -15.68 -47.72 -65.38
N CYS A 191 -16.31 -48.25 -66.43
CA CYS A 191 -17.03 -47.57 -67.50
C CYS A 191 -18.41 -46.96 -67.16
N GLN A 192 -18.77 -45.94 -67.97
CA GLN A 192 -20.07 -45.64 -68.62
C GLN A 192 -21.25 -44.95 -67.90
N ASN A 193 -21.62 -43.81 -68.53
CA ASN A 193 -22.94 -43.36 -69.00
C ASN A 193 -24.03 -42.84 -68.03
N GLY A 194 -24.37 -41.54 -68.20
CA GLY A 194 -25.74 -41.10 -68.52
C GLY A 194 -26.47 -40.20 -67.50
N GLY A 195 -26.91 -39.01 -67.96
CA GLY A 195 -28.25 -38.47 -67.60
C GLY A 195 -28.37 -37.30 -66.60
N SER A 196 -28.28 -36.07 -67.12
CA SER A 196 -29.20 -34.90 -66.94
C SER A 196 -29.95 -34.56 -65.63
N THR A 197 -30.00 -33.22 -65.39
CA THR A 197 -31.09 -32.37 -64.80
C THR A 197 -31.33 -32.42 -63.27
N PHE A 198 -31.73 -31.37 -62.51
CA PHE A 198 -31.98 -29.92 -62.66
C PHE A 198 -32.41 -29.39 -61.25
N PHE A 199 -31.91 -28.22 -60.83
CA PHE A 199 -32.54 -27.16 -60.00
C PHE A 199 -32.92 -27.30 -58.50
N SER A 200 -32.27 -26.44 -57.68
CA SER A 200 -32.80 -25.16 -57.12
C SER A 200 -33.36 -25.07 -55.69
N GLY A 201 -32.93 -24.00 -55.01
CA GLY A 201 -33.61 -23.29 -53.90
C GLY A 201 -32.81 -23.31 -52.59
N ASP A 202 -31.92 -22.36 -52.27
CA ASP A 202 -32.16 -21.00 -51.72
C ASP A 202 -32.94 -21.02 -50.38
N GLU A 203 -32.65 -20.26 -49.31
CA GLU A 203 -32.19 -18.87 -49.24
C GLU A 203 -31.88 -18.44 -47.79
N LYS A 204 -30.91 -17.51 -47.64
CA LYS A 204 -30.82 -16.38 -46.66
C LYS A 204 -30.70 -16.67 -45.14
N LYS A 205 -29.88 -15.92 -44.39
CA LYS A 205 -29.83 -14.45 -44.37
C LYS A 205 -28.56 -13.94 -43.66
N LYS A 206 -27.85 -13.00 -44.30
CA LYS A 206 -26.83 -12.14 -43.68
C LYS A 206 -27.49 -10.89 -43.09
N ASN A 207 -26.96 -10.36 -41.98
CA ASN A 207 -26.29 -9.04 -41.91
C ASN A 207 -26.24 -8.48 -40.47
N ASN A 208 -25.02 -8.16 -40.04
CA ASN A 208 -24.48 -6.97 -39.33
C ASN A 208 -25.35 -6.19 -38.32
N ILE A 209 -24.71 -5.78 -37.20
CA ILE A 209 -24.58 -4.36 -36.78
C ILE A 209 -23.46 -4.19 -35.72
N THR A 210 -22.68 -3.14 -35.97
CA THR A 210 -21.60 -2.50 -35.21
C THR A 210 -22.11 -1.80 -33.93
N VAL A 211 -21.31 -1.75 -32.85
CA VAL A 211 -21.53 -0.81 -31.73
C VAL A 211 -20.26 0.02 -31.51
N ILE A 212 -20.46 1.34 -31.52
CA ILE A 212 -19.47 2.41 -31.37
C ILE A 212 -19.38 2.82 -29.89
N ILE A 213 -18.17 3.21 -29.50
CA ILE A 213 -17.72 3.72 -28.20
C ILE A 213 -18.35 5.09 -27.90
N GLN A 214 -18.89 5.28 -26.69
CA GLN A 214 -18.75 6.52 -25.92
C GLN A 214 -18.89 6.26 -24.42
#